data_AF-A0A8J8EY48-F1
#
_entry.id   AF-A0A8J8EY48-F1
#
_cell.length_a   1.000
_cell.length_b   1.000
_cell.length_c   1.000
_cell.angle_alpha   90.00
_cell.angle_beta   90.00
_cell.angle_gamma   90.00
#
_symmetry.space_group_name_H-M   'P 1'
#
loop_
_entity.id
_entity.type
_entity.pdbx_description
1 polymer ?
#
loop_
_entity_poly.entity_id
_entity_poly.type
_entity_poly.pdbx_seq_one_letter_code
_entity_poly.pdbx_strand_id
1 'polypeptide(L)'
;EDGKRKPLIILRNDQYKIEGNKLILKGLGKFRRLEIQFKGRIHLKGKQGRLEITFDPIKRKWYAHVSLTVEEKLEDEEWVSVPRQPKGSLSAGIDLGVNNLMAVYVENGESFLVNGRPLKSIDFYWRRKIADYQSKLNKSG
;
A
#
# COMPACT_ATOMS: atom_id res chain seq x y z
N GLU A 1 -6.49 23.88 13.61
CA GLU A 1 -5.88 22.60 14.02
C GLU A 1 -5.48 22.70 15.49
N ASP A 2 -6.15 21.98 16.39
CA ASP A 2 -6.13 22.20 17.84
C ASP A 2 -4.88 21.71 18.59
N GLY A 3 -3.65 21.90 18.08
CA GLY A 3 -2.38 21.73 18.83
C GLY A 3 -2.13 20.39 19.58
N LYS A 4 -3.04 19.42 19.49
CA LYS A 4 -3.02 18.16 20.24
C LYS A 4 -2.10 17.19 19.52
N ARG A 5 -1.07 16.72 20.23
CA ARG A 5 -0.17 15.67 19.74
C ARG A 5 -0.98 14.46 19.28
N LYS A 6 -0.80 14.05 18.04
CA LYS A 6 -1.33 12.78 17.53
C LYS A 6 -0.61 11.63 18.26
N PRO A 7 -1.33 10.60 18.75
CA PRO A 7 -0.70 9.43 19.33
C PRO A 7 0.19 8.75 18.27
N LEU A 8 1.50 8.75 18.52
CA LEU A 8 2.50 8.18 17.64
C LEU A 8 3.52 7.41 18.50
N ILE A 9 3.67 6.12 18.21
CA ILE A 9 4.67 5.26 18.84
C ILE A 9 5.64 4.83 17.75
N ILE A 10 6.93 5.10 17.95
CA ILE A 10 7.99 4.72 17.01
C ILE A 10 8.88 3.69 17.69
N LEU A 11 9.10 2.56 17.03
CA LEU A 11 9.94 1.47 17.51
C LEU A 11 11.01 1.12 16.47
N ARG A 12 12.24 0.94 16.94
CA ARG A 12 13.34 0.41 16.13
C ARG A 12 13.11 -1.08 15.83
N ASN A 13 13.82 -1.61 14.84
CA ASN A 13 13.70 -3.01 14.42
C ASN A 13 14.08 -4.04 15.49
N ASP A 14 14.88 -3.65 16.49
CA ASP A 14 15.22 -4.47 17.66
C ASP A 14 14.12 -4.49 18.74
N GLN A 15 13.21 -3.52 18.71
CA GLN A 15 12.16 -3.32 19.71
C GLN A 15 10.82 -3.99 19.36
N TYR A 16 10.73 -4.72 18.24
CA TYR A 16 9.55 -5.51 17.93
C TYR A 16 9.91 -6.79 17.18
N LYS A 17 8.93 -7.67 17.01
CA LYS A 17 9.00 -8.85 16.14
C LYS A 17 7.61 -9.14 15.59
N ILE A 18 7.52 -9.63 14.37
CA ILE A 18 6.27 -10.14 13.82
C ILE A 18 6.40 -11.66 13.65
N GLU A 19 5.47 -12.41 14.23
CA GLU A 19 5.42 -13.86 14.17
C GLU A 19 4.02 -14.29 13.71
N GLY A 20 3.92 -14.80 12.48
CA GLY A 20 2.63 -15.15 11.87
C GLY A 20 1.70 -13.94 11.84
N ASN A 21 0.61 -14.01 12.62
CA ASN A 21 -0.37 -12.94 12.77
C ASN A 21 -0.27 -12.17 14.10
N LYS A 22 0.91 -12.19 14.75
CA LYS A 22 1.17 -11.49 16.01
C LYS A 22 2.27 -10.44 15.85
N LEU A 23 2.00 -9.23 16.32
CA LEU A 23 2.99 -8.18 16.53
C LEU A 23 3.42 -8.18 18.01
N ILE A 24 4.69 -8.42 18.25
CA ILE A 24 5.30 -8.49 19.58
C ILE A 24 6.14 -7.24 19.78
N LEU A 25 5.72 -6.35 20.66
CA LEU A 25 6.49 -5.17 21.06
C LEU A 25 7.35 -5.50 22.28
N LYS A 26 8.59 -5.00 22.29
CA LYS A 26 9.60 -5.26 23.32
C LYS A 26 10.11 -3.94 23.88
N GLY A 27 10.66 -3.98 25.09
CA GLY A 27 11.36 -2.83 25.67
C GLY A 27 10.43 -1.64 25.98
N LEU A 28 9.15 -1.90 26.26
CA LEU A 28 8.13 -0.88 26.61
C LEU A 28 8.25 -0.39 28.07
N GLY A 29 9.48 -0.23 28.57
CA GLY A 29 9.75 0.13 29.97
C GLY A 29 9.10 -0.87 30.94
N LYS A 30 8.20 -0.38 31.80
CA LYS A 30 7.49 -1.20 32.81
C LYS A 30 6.68 -2.36 32.21
N PHE A 31 6.17 -2.20 30.99
CA PHE A 31 5.29 -3.16 30.36
C PHE A 31 6.03 -4.35 29.72
N ARG A 32 7.37 -4.37 29.75
CA ARG A 32 8.31 -5.40 29.21
C ARG A 32 8.02 -5.89 27.78
N ARG A 33 6.87 -6.53 27.55
CA ARG A 33 6.39 -7.13 26.31
C ARG A 33 4.89 -6.91 26.13
N LEU A 34 4.46 -6.54 24.93
CA LEU A 34 3.04 -6.51 24.53
C LEU A 34 2.86 -7.34 23.26
N GLU A 35 1.86 -8.21 23.24
CA GLU A 35 1.50 -8.99 22.06
C GLU A 35 0.15 -8.54 21.52
N ILE A 36 0.10 -8.28 20.22
CA ILE A 36 -1.09 -7.81 19.53
C ILE A 36 -1.37 -8.77 18.37
N GLN A 37 -2.52 -9.43 18.41
CA GLN A 37 -2.96 -10.28 17.30
C GLN A 37 -3.65 -9.42 16.23
N PHE A 38 -3.31 -9.63 14.97
CA PHE A 38 -3.97 -9.01 13.81
C PHE A 38 -4.63 -10.07 12.91
N LYS A 39 -5.57 -9.63 12.08
CA LYS A 39 -6.22 -10.49 11.07
C LYS A 39 -5.38 -10.52 9.79
N GLY A 40 -5.31 -11.68 9.15
CA GLY A 40 -4.59 -11.88 7.89
C GLY A 40 -3.15 -12.38 8.06
N ARG A 41 -2.43 -12.41 6.94
CA ARG A 41 -1.06 -12.93 6.81
C ARG A 41 -0.21 -11.91 6.07
N ILE A 42 1.06 -11.83 6.43
CA ILE A 42 2.05 -11.01 5.71
C ILE A 42 2.48 -11.76 4.45
N HIS A 43 2.41 -11.07 3.30
CA HIS A 43 2.76 -11.61 1.97
C HIS A 43 4.14 -11.17 1.49
N LEU A 44 4.89 -10.44 2.32
CA LEU A 44 6.22 -9.92 2.00
C LEU A 44 7.21 -10.30 3.09
N LYS A 45 8.38 -10.77 2.70
CA LYS A 45 9.49 -11.06 3.59
C LYS A 45 10.70 -10.23 3.19
N GLY A 46 11.55 -10.00 4.16
CA GLY A 46 12.82 -9.32 4.00
C GLY A 46 13.18 -8.55 5.27
N LYS A 47 14.13 -7.63 5.14
CA LYS A 47 14.66 -6.88 6.28
C LYS A 47 13.64 -5.87 6.82
N GLN A 48 13.17 -6.13 8.03
CA GLN A 48 12.28 -5.23 8.77
C GLN A 48 13.04 -4.01 9.32
N GLY A 49 12.47 -2.84 9.09
CA GLY A 49 12.98 -1.54 9.52
C GLY A 49 12.17 -0.98 10.69
N ARG A 50 11.92 0.32 10.64
CA ARG A 50 11.14 1.04 11.66
C ARG A 50 9.68 0.58 11.67
N LEU A 51 9.12 0.48 12.87
CA LEU A 51 7.68 0.34 13.10
C LEU A 51 7.11 1.66 13.62
N GLU A 52 6.05 2.14 12.98
CA GLU A 52 5.30 3.32 13.38
C GLU A 52 3.85 2.92 13.67
N ILE A 53 3.39 3.17 14.89
CA ILE A 53 2.01 2.91 15.31
C ILE A 53 1.29 4.24 15.46
N THR A 54 0.23 4.43 14.68
CA THR A 54 -0.56 5.66 14.63
C THR A 54 -2.02 5.39 14.92
N PHE A 55 -2.72 6.37 15.50
CA PHE A 55 -4.16 6.31 15.68
C PHE A 55 -4.88 7.16 14.62
N ASP A 56 -5.79 6.54 13.87
CA ASP A 56 -6.70 7.23 12.96
C ASP A 56 -7.97 7.65 13.73
N PRO A 57 -8.19 8.96 13.98
CA PRO A 57 -9.33 9.43 14.77
C PRO A 57 -10.66 9.29 14.02
N ILE A 58 -10.65 9.28 12.67
CA ILE A 58 -11.85 9.16 11.85
C ILE A 58 -12.34 7.70 11.89
N LYS A 59 -11.42 6.75 11.69
CA LYS A 59 -11.74 5.32 11.71
C LYS A 59 -11.79 4.73 13.12
N ARG A 60 -11.31 5.47 14.13
CA ARG A 60 -11.12 5.04 15.52
C ARG A 60 -10.32 3.73 15.61
N LYS A 61 -9.24 3.63 14.84
CA LYS A 61 -8.39 2.43 14.73
C LYS A 61 -6.92 2.76 14.86
N TRP A 62 -6.17 1.82 15.42
CA TRP A 62 -4.71 1.85 15.42
C TRP A 62 -4.17 1.15 14.18
N TYR A 63 -3.13 1.72 13.58
CA TYR A 63 -2.43 1.19 12.43
C TYR A 63 -0.95 1.00 12.76
N ALA A 64 -0.38 -0.12 12.32
CA ALA A 64 1.03 -0.42 12.42
C ALA A 64 1.64 -0.38 11.01
N HIS A 65 2.56 0.56 10.80
CA HIS A 65 3.29 0.74 9.56
C HIS A 65 4.72 0.23 9.75
N VAL A 66 5.12 -0.76 8.95
CA VAL A 66 6.44 -1.35 9.02
C VAL A 66 7.18 -1.02 7.73
N SER A 67 8.33 -0.36 7.84
CA SER A 67 9.26 -0.25 6.72
C SER A 67 9.87 -1.62 6.45
N LEU A 68 9.85 -2.08 5.19
CA LEU A 68 10.36 -3.39 4.80
C LEU A 68 11.19 -3.24 3.53
N THR A 69 12.44 -3.70 3.57
CA THR A 69 13.20 -4.00 2.36
C THR A 69 12.77 -5.39 1.91
N VAL A 70 12.04 -5.47 0.79
CA VAL A 70 11.47 -6.72 0.31
C VAL A 70 12.53 -7.57 -0.37
N GLU A 71 12.62 -8.84 0.03
CA GLU A 71 13.52 -9.85 -0.51
C GLU A 71 12.73 -11.02 -1.10
N GLU A 72 11.57 -11.34 -0.53
CA GLU A 72 10.68 -12.38 -1.04
C GLU A 72 9.21 -11.94 -0.97
N LYS A 73 8.39 -12.48 -1.86
CA LYS A 73 6.94 -12.30 -1.89
C LYS A 73 6.26 -13.66 -1.93
N LEU A 74 5.14 -13.78 -1.21
CA LEU A 74 4.29 -14.97 -1.26
C LEU A 74 3.41 -14.93 -2.53
N GLU A 75 3.59 -15.91 -3.42
CA GLU A 75 2.78 -16.13 -4.63
C GLU A 75 2.41 -17.61 -4.69
N ASP A 76 1.13 -17.92 -4.92
CA ASP A 76 0.62 -19.31 -5.03
C ASP A 76 1.09 -20.24 -3.88
N GLU A 77 1.06 -19.73 -2.65
CA GLU A 77 1.54 -20.37 -1.40
C GLU A 77 3.07 -20.61 -1.32
N GLU A 78 3.84 -20.18 -2.30
CA GLU A 78 5.31 -20.27 -2.31
C GLU A 78 5.99 -18.91 -2.09
N TRP A 79 7.14 -18.92 -1.42
CA TRP A 79 7.97 -17.72 -1.26
C TRP A 79 8.91 -17.60 -2.44
N VAL A 80 8.79 -16.50 -3.20
CA VAL A 80 9.61 -16.24 -4.38
C VAL A 80 10.49 -15.02 -4.17
N SER A 81 11.79 -15.14 -4.44
CA SER A 81 12.76 -14.05 -4.37
C SER A 81 12.41 -12.91 -5.33
N VAL A 82 12.56 -11.67 -4.88
CA VAL A 82 12.36 -10.44 -5.65
C VAL A 82 13.55 -9.47 -5.46
N PRO A 83 13.88 -8.61 -6.44
CA PRO A 83 13.29 -8.54 -7.77
C PRO A 83 13.58 -9.82 -8.57
N ARG A 84 12.61 -10.24 -9.40
CA ARG A 84 12.78 -11.42 -10.23
C ARG A 84 13.82 -11.12 -11.31
N GLN A 85 14.60 -12.15 -11.65
CA GLN A 85 15.39 -12.11 -12.88
C GLN A 85 14.43 -12.07 -14.08
N PRO A 86 14.65 -11.17 -15.05
CA PRO A 86 13.90 -11.20 -16.30
C PRO A 86 14.00 -12.59 -16.94
N LYS A 87 12.89 -13.13 -17.44
CA LYS A 87 12.87 -14.44 -18.13
C LYS A 87 13.54 -14.40 -19.51
N GLY A 88 13.82 -13.21 -20.03
CA GLY A 88 14.43 -13.00 -21.33
C GLY A 88 15.22 -11.69 -21.35
N SER A 89 15.89 -11.44 -22.46
CA SER A 89 16.80 -10.31 -22.66
C SER A 89 16.23 -9.19 -23.53
N LEU A 90 14.98 -9.31 -23.99
CA LEU A 90 14.35 -8.31 -24.85
C LEU A 90 13.97 -7.07 -24.05
N SER A 91 14.14 -5.90 -24.66
CA SER A 91 13.64 -4.65 -24.09
C SER A 91 12.15 -4.48 -24.39
N ALA A 92 11.42 -3.90 -23.44
CA ALA A 92 10.04 -3.48 -23.62
C ALA A 92 9.89 -1.99 -23.34
N GLY A 93 9.24 -1.28 -24.27
CA GLY A 93 8.78 0.09 -24.07
C GLY A 93 7.38 0.08 -23.46
N ILE A 94 7.16 0.87 -22.41
CA ILE A 94 5.86 1.02 -21.75
C ILE A 94 5.48 2.51 -21.77
N ASP A 95 4.34 2.81 -22.37
CA ASP A 95 3.71 4.13 -22.31
C ASP A 95 2.41 4.05 -21.48
N LEU A 96 2.22 5.00 -20.58
CA LEU A 96 1.04 5.07 -19.71
C LEU A 96 0.22 6.31 -20.05
N GLY A 97 -1.08 6.13 -20.27
CA GLY A 97 -1.97 7.23 -20.66
C GLY A 97 -3.41 7.04 -20.18
N VAL A 98 -4.26 8.02 -20.46
CA VAL A 98 -5.67 7.99 -20.02
C VAL A 98 -6.56 7.20 -20.99
N ASN A 99 -6.31 7.32 -22.29
CA ASN A 99 -7.08 6.58 -23.30
C ASN A 99 -6.60 5.12 -23.42
N ASN A 100 -5.29 4.91 -23.27
CA ASN A 100 -4.64 3.62 -23.18
C ASN A 100 -3.91 3.60 -21.84
N LEU A 101 -4.41 2.85 -20.86
CA LEU A 101 -3.81 2.80 -19.52
C LEU A 101 -2.36 2.33 -19.58
N MET A 102 -2.10 1.42 -20.50
CA MET A 102 -0.79 0.88 -20.76
C MET A 102 -0.71 0.46 -22.22
N ALA A 103 0.28 0.94 -22.93
CA ALA A 103 0.71 0.42 -24.22
C ALA A 103 2.11 -0.18 -24.04
N VAL A 104 2.25 -1.45 -24.38
CA VAL A 104 3.52 -2.18 -24.29
C VAL A 104 3.94 -2.59 -25.69
N TYR A 105 5.21 -2.37 -26.02
CA TYR A 105 5.85 -2.87 -27.22
C TYR A 105 7.16 -3.55 -26.84
N VAL A 106 7.42 -4.73 -27.39
CA VAL A 106 8.64 -5.52 -27.17
C VAL A 106 9.45 -5.55 -28.46
N GLU A 107 10.78 -5.58 -28.37
CA GLU A 107 11.69 -5.56 -29.53
C GLU A 107 11.42 -6.65 -30.58
N ASN A 108 10.83 -7.78 -30.20
CA ASN A 108 10.44 -8.87 -31.11
C ASN A 108 9.15 -8.58 -31.92
N GLY A 109 8.56 -7.39 -31.78
CA GLY A 109 7.34 -6.98 -32.47
C GLY A 109 6.04 -7.30 -31.73
N GLU A 110 6.10 -7.97 -30.58
CA GLU A 110 4.92 -8.19 -29.75
C GLU A 110 4.43 -6.88 -29.14
N SER A 111 3.11 -6.72 -29.07
CA SER A 111 2.49 -5.54 -28.47
C SER A 111 1.23 -5.89 -27.70
N PHE A 112 0.95 -5.10 -26.68
CA PHE A 112 -0.22 -5.26 -25.82
C PHE A 112 -0.78 -3.90 -25.44
N LEU A 113 -2.10 -3.78 -25.44
CA LEU A 113 -2.79 -2.52 -25.16
C LEU A 113 -3.90 -2.72 -24.12
N VAL A 114 -3.87 -1.92 -23.07
CA VAL A 114 -4.93 -1.84 -22.06
C VAL A 114 -5.79 -0.61 -22.35
N ASN A 115 -7.03 -0.81 -22.77
CA ASN A 115 -7.97 0.27 -23.05
C ASN A 115 -8.39 1.00 -21.76
N GLY A 116 -8.14 2.31 -21.69
CA GLY A 116 -8.50 3.17 -20.56
C GLY A 116 -9.79 3.95 -20.73
N ARG A 117 -10.38 3.96 -21.92
CA ARG A 117 -11.62 4.70 -22.19
C ARG A 117 -12.77 4.36 -21.23
N PRO A 118 -13.00 3.09 -20.82
CA PRO A 118 -14.02 2.78 -19.83
C PRO A 118 -13.77 3.47 -18.48
N LEU A 119 -12.55 3.40 -17.94
CA LEU A 119 -12.20 4.09 -16.68
C LEU A 119 -12.33 5.61 -16.82
N LYS A 120 -11.87 6.17 -17.95
CA LYS A 120 -12.04 7.59 -18.27
C LYS A 120 -13.51 7.99 -18.25
N SER A 121 -14.41 7.18 -18.81
CA SER A 121 -15.85 7.45 -18.81
C SER A 121 -16.45 7.44 -17.40
N ILE A 122 -16.01 6.52 -16.54
CA ILE A 122 -16.41 6.43 -15.14
C ILE A 122 -15.93 7.66 -14.37
N ASP A 123 -14.68 8.09 -14.57
CA ASP A 123 -14.14 9.31 -13.96
C ASP A 123 -14.98 10.54 -14.34
N PHE A 124 -15.27 10.74 -15.63
CA PHE A 124 -16.10 11.86 -16.07
C PHE A 124 -17.50 11.83 -15.47
N TYR A 125 -18.12 10.66 -15.36
CA TYR A 125 -19.42 10.51 -14.73
C TYR A 125 -19.37 10.97 -13.26
N TRP A 126 -18.38 10.52 -12.50
CA TRP A 126 -18.25 10.90 -11.08
C TRP A 126 -17.87 12.36 -10.89
N ARG A 127 -16.99 12.92 -11.72
CA ARG A 127 -16.66 14.35 -11.70
C ARG A 127 -17.91 15.22 -11.89
N ARG A 128 -18.77 14.86 -12.84
CA ARG A 128 -20.06 15.54 -13.04
C ARG A 128 -20.95 15.42 -11.80
N LYS A 129 -21.11 14.21 -11.25
CA LYS A 129 -21.92 13.99 -10.04
C LYS A 129 -21.42 14.82 -8.85
N ILE A 130 -20.12 14.86 -8.60
CA ILE A 130 -19.52 15.64 -7.52
C ILE A 130 -19.80 17.13 -7.73
N ALA A 131 -19.61 17.65 -8.95
CA ALA A 131 -19.88 19.05 -9.27
C ALA A 131 -21.37 19.41 -9.04
N ASP A 132 -22.29 18.53 -9.42
CA ASP A 132 -23.73 18.72 -9.17
C ASP A 132 -24.05 18.80 -7.67
N TYR A 133 -23.49 17.90 -6.86
CA TYR A 133 -23.68 17.91 -5.40
C TYR A 133 -23.05 19.14 -4.74
N GLN A 134 -21.85 19.55 -5.17
CA GLN A 134 -21.19 20.76 -4.68
C GLN A 134 -22.00 22.02 -5.01
N SER A 135 -22.55 22.11 -6.24
CA SER A 135 -23.41 23.23 -6.62
C SER A 135 -24.66 23.34 -5.75
N LYS A 136 -25.29 22.19 -5.41
CA LYS A 136 -26.46 22.18 -4.52
C LYS A 136 -26.11 22.61 -3.10
N LEU A 137 -25.02 22.09 -2.53
CA LEU A 137 -24.56 22.47 -1.20
C LEU A 137 -24.26 23.97 -1.11
N ASN A 138 -23.60 24.54 -2.12
CA ASN A 138 -23.29 25.97 -2.18
C ASN A 138 -24.51 26.88 -2.35
N LYS A 139 -25.64 26.35 -2.85
CA LYS A 139 -26.91 27.08 -2.97
C LYS A 139 -27.80 26.97 -1.72
N SER A 140 -27.48 26.06 -0.81
CA SER A 140 -28.24 25.78 0.40
C SER A 140 -27.51 26.21 1.68
N GLY A 141 -26.44 27.00 1.54
CA GLY A 141 -25.68 27.62 2.63
C GLY A 141 -25.70 29.13 2.54
#